data_AF-A0A3D0HH00-F1
#
_entry.id   AF-A0A3D0HH00-F1
#
_cell.length_a   1.000
_cell.length_b   1.000
_cell.length_c   1.000
_cell.angle_alpha   90.00
_cell.angle_beta   90.00
_cell.angle_gamma   90.00
#
_symmetry.space_group_name_H-M   'P 1'
#
loop_
_entity.id
_entity.type
_entity.pdbx_description
1 polymer ?
#
loop_
_entity_poly.entity_id
_entity_poly.type
_entity_poly.pdbx_seq_one_letter_code
_entity_poly.pdbx_strand_id
1 'polypeptide(L)'
;MTVGNQAVAGVEDCLEFFINDGRVSSIGLFIEAIVDPVRFARLAHHAAQRHLRIVALQTGRSEAGALIAASHTASLAGRRRAYEALFARCGVAMVDSPTELIETLKLLNQGGALTGNKIVSLSCSGGEASLVADLSEKTSLRFEPFGDEHYQRINSTLTELVTIANPFDYHTFMWGDRVATANTFAEVMNGPQDATMLILDTPPRDDQPSDSWTVAAQALGDAVAKTNRRGVVVATISECITADVRAAARAANMTVLQGLQESLAALDAASWLGTNMPGELPATVSAPRTTKLIDEAEAKTILSRDGVAVPVGVRTSRSDLKSSAEKVGYPVTLKGLGLAHKSEAGAVAVGLRDTEQLVASLNSMPS
;
A
#
# COMPACT_ATOMS: atom_id res chain seq x y z
N MET A 1 5.21 -9.36 18.52
CA MET A 1 4.43 -10.27 19.38
C MET A 1 3.81 -11.33 18.48
N THR A 2 3.81 -12.59 18.90
CA THR A 2 3.11 -13.66 18.16
C THR A 2 1.85 -14.05 18.94
N VAL A 3 0.72 -14.12 18.24
CA VAL A 3 -0.58 -14.50 18.83
C VAL A 3 -0.96 -15.95 18.54
N GLY A 4 -0.16 -16.67 17.75
CA GLY A 4 -0.38 -18.07 17.42
C GLY A 4 -1.80 -18.31 16.88
N ASN A 5 -2.50 -19.28 17.48
CA ASN A 5 -3.86 -19.65 17.11
C ASN A 5 -4.96 -18.69 17.62
N GLN A 6 -4.59 -17.62 18.34
CA GLN A 6 -5.52 -16.63 18.89
C GLN A 6 -6.62 -17.22 19.81
N ALA A 7 -6.30 -18.29 20.55
CA ALA A 7 -7.30 -18.98 21.38
C ALA A 7 -7.78 -18.17 22.61
N VAL A 8 -6.96 -17.22 23.08
CA VAL A 8 -7.28 -16.41 24.27
C VAL A 8 -7.20 -14.91 23.96
N ALA A 9 -6.14 -14.48 23.30
CA ALA A 9 -5.95 -13.10 22.88
C ALA A 9 -5.70 -13.04 21.37
N GLY A 10 -6.37 -12.10 20.71
CA GLY A 10 -6.28 -11.86 19.28
C GLY A 10 -5.35 -10.69 18.93
N VAL A 11 -5.35 -10.36 17.64
CA VAL A 11 -4.62 -9.20 17.11
C VAL A 11 -5.15 -7.90 17.73
N GLU A 12 -6.46 -7.80 17.92
CA GLU A 12 -7.14 -6.63 18.46
C GLU A 12 -6.74 -6.35 19.91
N ASP A 13 -6.56 -7.39 20.73
CA ASP A 13 -6.09 -7.24 22.13
C ASP A 13 -4.64 -6.73 22.18
N CYS A 14 -3.79 -7.28 21.31
CA CYS A 14 -2.40 -6.82 21.18
C CYS A 14 -2.33 -5.37 20.70
N LEU A 15 -3.16 -5.04 19.72
CA LEU A 15 -3.22 -3.71 19.14
C LEU A 15 -3.66 -2.69 20.19
N GLU A 16 -4.70 -3.00 20.97
CA GLU A 16 -5.15 -2.17 22.08
C GLU A 16 -4.03 -1.93 23.11
N PHE A 17 -3.28 -2.96 23.48
CA PHE A 17 -2.14 -2.81 24.39
C PHE A 17 -1.06 -1.88 23.80
N PHE A 18 -0.59 -2.14 22.58
CA PHE A 18 0.51 -1.39 21.97
C PHE A 18 0.16 0.05 21.63
N ILE A 19 -1.09 0.35 21.28
CA ILE A 19 -1.54 1.74 21.05
C ILE A 19 -1.42 2.59 22.32
N ASN A 20 -1.46 1.98 23.51
CA ASN A 20 -1.33 2.68 24.79
C ASN A 20 0.13 2.74 25.31
N ASP A 21 1.09 2.10 24.65
CA ASP A 21 2.49 2.08 25.08
C ASP A 21 3.29 3.20 24.41
N GLY A 22 3.75 4.18 25.20
CA GLY A 22 4.52 5.33 24.71
C GLY A 22 5.89 5.00 24.10
N ARG A 23 6.36 3.75 24.20
CA ARG A 23 7.59 3.29 23.53
C ARG A 23 7.35 2.88 22.07
N VAL A 24 6.09 2.69 21.68
CA VAL A 24 5.71 2.28 20.33
C VAL A 24 5.61 3.52 19.44
N SER A 25 6.27 3.49 18.27
CA SER A 25 6.27 4.58 17.30
C SER A 25 5.43 4.28 16.05
N SER A 26 5.28 2.99 15.71
CA SER A 26 4.46 2.50 14.61
C SER A 26 4.12 1.02 14.84
N ILE A 27 3.09 0.51 14.16
CA ILE A 27 2.59 -0.85 14.38
C ILE A 27 2.59 -1.61 13.06
N GLY A 28 3.30 -2.73 13.03
CA GLY A 28 3.28 -3.69 11.93
C GLY A 28 2.40 -4.89 12.24
N LEU A 29 1.52 -5.26 11.32
CA LEU A 29 0.63 -6.40 11.42
C LEU A 29 0.97 -7.41 10.35
N PHE A 30 1.28 -8.64 10.74
CA PHE A 30 1.32 -9.80 9.84
C PHE A 30 0.15 -10.70 10.18
N ILE A 31 -0.88 -10.71 9.33
CA ILE A 31 -2.21 -11.23 9.69
C ILE A 31 -2.84 -12.07 8.59
N GLU A 32 -3.59 -13.09 9.01
CA GLU A 32 -4.40 -13.96 8.15
C GLU A 32 -5.87 -13.54 8.16
N ALA A 33 -6.38 -13.10 9.31
CA ALA A 33 -7.75 -12.65 9.44
C ALA A 33 -7.92 -11.64 10.57
N ILE A 34 -8.93 -10.78 10.42
CA ILE A 34 -9.46 -9.93 11.48
C ILE A 34 -10.76 -10.57 11.97
N VAL A 35 -10.86 -10.77 13.29
CA VAL A 35 -12.01 -11.45 13.91
C VAL A 35 -13.13 -10.44 14.17
N ASP A 36 -12.79 -9.24 14.66
CA ASP A 36 -13.74 -8.17 14.91
C ASP A 36 -13.35 -6.89 14.12
N PRO A 37 -13.86 -6.74 12.87
CA PRO A 37 -13.58 -5.57 12.04
C PRO A 37 -14.04 -4.24 12.65
N VAL A 38 -15.08 -4.24 13.48
CA VAL A 38 -15.61 -3.03 14.10
C VAL A 38 -14.69 -2.59 15.24
N ARG A 39 -14.25 -3.53 16.09
CA ARG A 39 -13.22 -3.26 17.11
C ARG A 39 -11.91 -2.85 16.46
N PHE A 40 -11.47 -3.53 15.41
CA PHE A 40 -10.27 -3.16 14.66
C PHE A 40 -10.35 -1.72 14.13
N ALA A 41 -11.46 -1.32 13.51
CA ALA A 41 -11.65 0.04 13.01
C ALA A 41 -11.59 1.10 14.14
N ARG A 42 -12.16 0.80 15.31
CA ARG A 42 -12.07 1.66 16.50
C ARG A 42 -10.63 1.81 16.99
N LEU A 43 -9.89 0.70 17.04
CA LEU A 43 -8.49 0.70 17.43
C LEU A 43 -7.60 1.44 16.42
N ALA A 44 -7.82 1.26 15.12
CA ALA A 44 -7.09 1.99 14.08
C ALA A 44 -7.34 3.51 14.17
N HIS A 45 -8.59 3.93 14.41
CA HIS A 45 -8.92 5.33 14.65
C HIS A 45 -8.21 5.86 15.91
N HIS A 46 -8.22 5.11 16.99
CA HIS A 46 -7.53 5.47 18.23
C HIS A 46 -6.01 5.53 18.07
N ALA A 47 -5.40 4.63 17.29
CA ALA A 47 -3.98 4.66 16.95
C ALA A 47 -3.62 5.97 16.25
N ALA A 48 -4.41 6.36 15.26
CA ALA A 48 -4.18 7.59 14.50
C ALA A 48 -4.31 8.86 15.37
N GLN A 49 -5.24 8.90 16.34
CA GLN A 49 -5.35 9.99 17.32
C GLN A 49 -4.08 10.14 18.19
N ARG A 50 -3.28 9.08 18.31
CA ARG A 50 -1.99 9.09 19.00
C ARG A 50 -0.80 9.19 18.06
N HIS A 51 -1.04 9.58 16.81
CA HIS A 51 -0.03 9.67 15.76
C HIS A 51 0.68 8.34 15.44
N LEU A 52 0.09 7.20 15.85
CA LEU A 52 0.58 5.88 15.48
C LEU A 52 0.00 5.48 14.13
N ARG A 53 0.87 5.02 13.23
CA ARG A 53 0.50 4.52 11.91
C ARG A 53 0.62 3.00 11.89
N ILE A 54 -0.31 2.36 11.19
CA ILE A 54 -0.41 0.90 11.10
C ILE A 54 -0.10 0.48 9.67
N VAL A 55 0.76 -0.53 9.53
CA VAL A 55 1.11 -1.19 8.27
C VAL A 55 0.74 -2.66 8.38
N ALA A 56 0.07 -3.21 7.38
CA ALA A 56 -0.41 -4.59 7.38
C ALA A 56 0.13 -5.37 6.17
N LEU A 57 0.75 -6.51 6.47
CA LEU A 57 0.98 -7.60 5.53
C LEU A 57 -0.10 -8.65 5.76
N GLN A 58 -1.11 -8.64 4.89
CA GLN A 58 -2.18 -9.62 4.90
C GLN A 58 -1.77 -10.86 4.09
N THR A 59 -1.88 -12.06 4.66
CA THR A 59 -1.66 -13.32 3.93
C THR A 59 -2.97 -13.86 3.34
N GLY A 60 -2.88 -14.92 2.53
CA GLY A 60 -4.05 -15.52 1.87
C GLY A 60 -4.65 -14.62 0.76
N ARG A 61 -3.83 -13.78 0.12
CA ARG A 61 -4.26 -12.80 -0.90
C ARG A 61 -4.52 -13.42 -2.27
N SER A 62 -3.83 -14.50 -2.60
CA SER A 62 -4.03 -15.24 -3.85
C SER A 62 -5.16 -16.23 -3.68
N GLU A 63 -5.78 -16.65 -4.79
CA GLU A 63 -6.78 -17.71 -4.77
C GLU A 63 -6.20 -19.00 -4.14
N ALA A 64 -4.98 -19.37 -4.50
CA ALA A 64 -4.29 -20.50 -3.87
C ALA A 64 -4.05 -20.30 -2.36
N GLY A 65 -3.63 -19.10 -1.92
CA GLY A 65 -3.40 -18.79 -0.51
C GLY A 65 -4.68 -18.76 0.31
N ALA A 66 -5.77 -18.21 -0.26
CA ALA A 66 -7.08 -18.23 0.39
C ALA A 66 -7.70 -19.63 0.42
N LEU A 67 -7.36 -20.54 -0.51
CA LEU A 67 -7.79 -21.95 -0.46
C LEU A 67 -7.13 -22.66 0.73
N ILE A 68 -5.83 -22.46 0.93
CA ILE A 68 -5.09 -23.03 2.05
C ILE A 68 -5.62 -22.48 3.39
N ALA A 69 -5.97 -21.19 3.44
CA ALA A 69 -6.53 -20.56 4.63
C ALA A 69 -8.04 -20.84 4.87
N ALA A 70 -8.76 -21.47 3.91
CA ALA A 70 -10.21 -21.68 4.01
C ALA A 70 -10.58 -23.15 3.87
N SER A 71 -10.85 -23.82 4.99
CA SER A 71 -11.47 -25.16 4.97
C SER A 71 -12.95 -25.14 4.59
N HIS A 72 -13.66 -24.02 4.74
CA HIS A 72 -15.03 -23.85 4.25
C HIS A 72 -15.32 -22.36 4.03
N THR A 73 -15.47 -21.89 2.78
CA THR A 73 -16.46 -20.86 2.36
C THR A 73 -16.22 -20.40 0.92
N ALA A 74 -17.29 -20.40 0.12
CA ALA A 74 -17.33 -19.90 -1.23
C ALA A 74 -17.24 -18.36 -1.26
N SER A 75 -16.04 -17.82 -1.48
CA SER A 75 -15.74 -16.60 -2.28
C SER A 75 -14.34 -16.07 -1.96
N LEU A 76 -13.31 -16.76 -2.43
CA LEU A 76 -11.92 -16.37 -2.19
C LEU A 76 -11.57 -14.99 -2.77
N ALA A 77 -12.12 -14.65 -3.94
CA ALA A 77 -11.87 -13.36 -4.60
C ALA A 77 -12.48 -12.15 -3.85
N GLY A 78 -13.53 -12.35 -3.05
CA GLY A 78 -14.21 -11.27 -2.32
C GLY A 78 -13.44 -10.80 -1.08
N ARG A 79 -12.63 -11.67 -0.48
CA ARG A 79 -11.91 -11.38 0.78
C ARG A 79 -10.85 -10.31 0.59
N ARG A 80 -10.07 -10.36 -0.49
CA ARG A 80 -8.98 -9.39 -0.74
C ARG A 80 -9.51 -7.95 -0.85
N ARG A 81 -10.49 -7.72 -1.72
CA ARG A 81 -11.08 -6.37 -1.90
C ARG A 81 -11.74 -5.85 -0.63
N ALA A 82 -12.31 -6.75 0.17
CA ALA A 82 -12.88 -6.38 1.47
C ALA A 82 -11.80 -5.90 2.45
N TYR A 83 -10.64 -6.58 2.52
CA TYR A 83 -9.51 -6.13 3.33
C TYR A 83 -8.92 -4.81 2.81
N GLU A 84 -8.70 -4.67 1.50
CA GLU A 84 -8.22 -3.42 0.89
C GLU A 84 -9.16 -2.25 1.24
N ALA A 85 -10.47 -2.44 1.11
CA ALA A 85 -11.46 -1.42 1.47
C ALA A 85 -11.49 -1.12 2.98
N LEU A 86 -11.42 -2.15 3.83
CA LEU A 86 -11.39 -1.99 5.28
C LEU A 86 -10.14 -1.22 5.72
N PHE A 87 -8.96 -1.63 5.25
CA PHE A 87 -7.68 -1.00 5.59
C PHE A 87 -7.60 0.43 5.07
N ALA A 88 -8.03 0.68 3.83
CA ALA A 88 -8.13 2.03 3.30
C ALA A 88 -9.01 2.92 4.19
N ARG A 89 -10.20 2.44 4.58
CA ARG A 89 -11.10 3.16 5.49
C ARG A 89 -10.48 3.37 6.87
N CYS A 90 -9.70 2.42 7.36
CA CYS A 90 -9.06 2.46 8.68
C CYS A 90 -7.71 3.20 8.67
N GLY A 91 -7.27 3.77 7.56
CA GLY A 91 -5.95 4.43 7.47
C GLY A 91 -4.78 3.48 7.71
N VAL A 92 -4.91 2.22 7.30
CA VAL A 92 -3.89 1.18 7.42
C VAL A 92 -3.25 0.94 6.05
N ALA A 93 -1.94 1.12 5.94
CA ALA A 93 -1.23 0.84 4.69
C ALA A 93 -1.05 -0.67 4.52
N MET A 94 -1.24 -1.14 3.30
CA MET A 94 -0.95 -2.53 2.95
C MET A 94 0.39 -2.64 2.25
N VAL A 95 1.12 -3.70 2.55
CA VAL A 95 2.36 -4.10 1.87
C VAL A 95 2.24 -5.55 1.40
N ASP A 96 3.15 -5.97 0.52
CA ASP A 96 3.08 -7.27 -0.15
C ASP A 96 4.17 -8.25 0.29
N SER A 97 5.20 -7.79 1.01
CA SER A 97 6.26 -8.65 1.53
C SER A 97 6.67 -8.32 2.98
N PRO A 98 7.26 -9.28 3.71
CA PRO A 98 7.83 -9.01 5.03
C PRO A 98 8.92 -7.93 4.99
N THR A 99 9.70 -7.86 3.92
CA THR A 99 10.73 -6.84 3.75
C THR A 99 10.09 -5.45 3.65
N GLU A 100 9.11 -5.26 2.77
CA GLU A 100 8.36 -4.00 2.68
C GLU A 100 7.73 -3.59 4.02
N LEU A 101 7.18 -4.55 4.77
CA LEU A 101 6.64 -4.28 6.11
C LEU A 101 7.70 -3.69 7.04
N ILE A 102 8.88 -4.33 7.12
CA ILE A 102 9.96 -3.89 7.99
C ILE A 102 10.55 -2.55 7.52
N GLU A 103 10.77 -2.39 6.22
CA GLU A 103 11.30 -1.15 5.63
C GLU A 103 10.36 0.04 5.85
N THR A 104 9.04 -0.17 5.72
CA THR A 104 8.03 0.87 6.03
C THR A 104 8.06 1.24 7.52
N LEU A 105 8.13 0.26 8.43
CA LEU A 105 8.18 0.52 9.87
C LEU A 105 9.46 1.27 10.28
N LYS A 106 10.60 0.99 9.63
CA LYS A 106 11.85 1.74 9.83
C LYS A 106 11.68 3.21 9.47
N LEU A 107 11.06 3.50 8.31
CA LEU A 107 10.72 4.88 7.92
C LEU A 107 9.81 5.54 8.95
N LEU A 108 8.71 4.90 9.33
CA LEU A 108 7.75 5.46 10.28
C LEU A 108 8.38 5.73 11.64
N ASN A 109 9.26 4.85 12.13
CA ASN A 109 9.95 5.03 13.40
C ASN A 109 10.88 6.24 13.42
N GLN A 110 11.61 6.49 12.33
CA GLN A 110 12.65 7.53 12.29
C GLN A 110 12.09 8.92 11.96
N GLY A 111 10.98 9.02 11.22
CA GLY A 111 10.46 10.31 10.76
C GLY A 111 8.95 10.39 10.54
N GLY A 112 8.19 9.40 11.00
CA GLY A 112 6.74 9.33 10.80
C GLY A 112 6.34 9.08 9.33
N ALA A 113 5.06 9.30 9.02
CA ALA A 113 4.56 9.29 7.64
C ALA A 113 5.11 10.49 6.85
N LEU A 114 5.21 10.36 5.53
CA LEU A 114 5.62 11.48 4.67
C LEU A 114 4.48 12.47 4.51
N THR A 115 4.79 13.75 4.29
CA THR A 115 3.79 14.80 4.07
C THR A 115 3.20 14.83 2.67
N GLY A 116 3.78 14.04 1.76
CA GLY A 116 3.44 13.98 0.35
C GLY A 116 4.20 12.85 -0.34
N ASN A 117 4.17 12.83 -1.66
CA ASN A 117 4.74 11.79 -2.51
C ASN A 117 5.88 12.30 -3.41
N LYS A 118 6.41 13.50 -3.17
CA LYS A 118 7.48 14.08 -3.98
C LYS A 118 8.83 13.63 -3.43
N ILE A 119 9.56 12.86 -4.22
CA ILE A 119 10.85 12.30 -3.82
C ILE A 119 11.94 12.84 -4.74
N VAL A 120 13.13 13.02 -4.19
CA VAL A 120 14.34 13.18 -4.99
C VAL A 120 15.25 11.99 -4.76
N SER A 121 15.76 11.42 -5.85
CA SER A 121 16.77 10.37 -5.82
C SER A 121 18.13 10.93 -6.19
N LEU A 122 19.16 10.50 -5.47
CA LEU A 122 20.57 10.80 -5.71
C LEU A 122 21.28 9.48 -6.02
N SER A 123 21.94 9.38 -7.17
CA SER A 123 22.82 8.27 -7.52
C SER A 123 24.10 8.78 -8.20
N CYS A 124 25.17 7.98 -8.18
CA CYS A 124 26.40 8.29 -8.93
C CYS A 124 26.45 7.57 -10.29
N SER A 125 25.33 6.95 -10.69
CA SER A 125 25.19 6.14 -11.88
C SER A 125 23.86 6.43 -12.56
N GLY A 126 23.91 6.77 -13.85
CA GLY A 126 22.71 6.93 -14.69
C GLY A 126 21.89 5.64 -14.81
N GLY A 127 22.53 4.46 -14.66
CA GLY A 127 21.83 3.18 -14.63
C GLY A 127 20.90 3.05 -13.43
N GLU A 128 21.36 3.44 -12.25
CA GLU A 128 20.54 3.48 -11.02
C GLU A 128 19.43 4.54 -11.13
N ALA A 129 19.75 5.71 -11.69
CA ALA A 129 18.76 6.76 -11.95
C ALA A 129 17.62 6.26 -12.87
N SER A 130 17.98 5.51 -13.92
CA SER A 130 17.01 4.92 -14.86
C SER A 130 16.19 3.83 -14.17
N LEU A 131 16.83 2.98 -13.36
CA LEU A 131 16.14 1.93 -12.61
C LEU A 131 15.14 2.49 -11.59
N VAL A 132 15.46 3.61 -10.92
CA VAL A 132 14.51 4.32 -10.05
C VAL A 132 13.30 4.77 -10.84
N ALA A 133 13.51 5.39 -12.00
CA ALA A 133 12.41 5.85 -12.84
C ALA A 133 11.50 4.68 -13.24
N ASP A 134 12.07 3.58 -13.75
CA ASP A 134 11.34 2.39 -14.18
C ASP A 134 10.55 1.72 -13.04
N LEU A 135 11.16 1.59 -11.86
CA LEU A 135 10.51 0.95 -10.71
C LEU A 135 9.44 1.86 -10.08
N SER A 136 9.60 3.18 -10.17
CA SER A 136 8.66 4.15 -9.61
C SER A 136 7.31 4.20 -10.31
N GLU A 137 7.23 3.76 -11.58
CA GLU A 137 5.98 3.68 -12.36
C GLU A 137 4.88 2.85 -11.68
N LYS A 138 5.27 1.91 -10.79
CA LYS A 138 4.33 1.08 -10.03
C LYS A 138 3.89 1.70 -8.71
N THR A 139 4.34 2.91 -8.40
CA THR A 139 4.10 3.62 -7.15
C THR A 139 3.36 4.93 -7.41
N SER A 140 2.90 5.59 -6.36
CA SER A 140 2.37 6.95 -6.45
C SER A 140 3.45 8.03 -6.31
N LEU A 141 4.71 7.64 -6.12
CA LEU A 141 5.84 8.56 -5.91
C LEU A 141 6.13 9.38 -7.16
N ARG A 142 6.52 10.63 -6.96
CA ARG A 142 6.80 11.59 -8.03
C ARG A 142 8.22 12.11 -7.95
N PHE A 143 8.98 11.86 -9.01
CA PHE A 143 10.31 12.41 -9.23
C PHE A 143 10.22 13.59 -10.19
N GLU A 144 9.62 14.69 -9.71
CA GLU A 144 9.38 15.88 -10.54
C GLU A 144 10.70 16.59 -10.90
N PRO A 145 10.81 17.16 -12.12
CA PRO A 145 11.94 18.01 -12.50
C PRO A 145 12.11 19.18 -11.53
N PHE A 146 13.36 19.63 -11.36
CA PHE A 146 13.65 20.82 -10.57
C PHE A 146 13.15 22.07 -11.29
N GLY A 147 12.49 22.97 -10.56
CA GLY A 147 12.14 24.30 -11.09
C GLY A 147 13.38 25.17 -11.27
N ASP A 148 13.29 26.21 -12.10
CA ASP A 148 14.43 27.03 -12.54
C ASP A 148 15.33 27.52 -11.39
N GLU A 149 14.74 28.06 -10.31
CA GLU A 149 15.53 28.56 -9.18
C GLU A 149 16.27 27.43 -8.45
N HIS A 150 15.61 26.29 -8.24
CA HIS A 150 16.21 25.12 -7.59
C HIS A 150 17.31 24.52 -8.46
N TYR A 151 17.07 24.43 -9.76
CA TYR A 151 18.05 24.03 -10.77
C TYR A 151 19.31 24.92 -10.70
N GLN A 152 19.16 26.25 -10.68
CA GLN A 152 20.32 27.16 -10.66
C GLN A 152 21.16 27.01 -9.38
N ARG A 153 20.52 26.80 -8.22
CA ARG A 153 21.24 26.53 -6.97
C ARG A 153 22.05 25.24 -7.05
N ILE A 154 21.45 24.16 -7.53
CA ILE A 154 22.14 22.87 -7.74
C ILE A 154 23.29 23.05 -8.75
N ASN A 155 23.04 23.74 -9.87
CA ASN A 155 24.05 23.96 -10.90
C ASN A 155 25.27 24.72 -10.38
N SER A 156 25.06 25.64 -9.44
CA SER A 156 26.16 26.42 -8.83
C SER A 156 27.14 25.58 -8.00
N THR A 157 26.78 24.35 -7.63
CA THR A 157 27.65 23.43 -6.88
C THR A 157 28.35 22.40 -7.76
N LEU A 158 28.05 22.38 -9.07
CA LEU A 158 28.51 21.36 -10.02
C LEU A 158 29.47 21.94 -11.06
N THR A 159 30.19 21.04 -11.75
CA THR A 159 30.98 21.37 -12.94
C THR A 159 30.16 21.12 -14.22
N GLU A 160 30.58 21.65 -15.37
CA GLU A 160 29.80 21.77 -16.62
C GLU A 160 29.28 20.45 -17.25
N LEU A 161 29.61 19.27 -16.69
CA LEU A 161 29.37 17.96 -17.31
C LEU A 161 28.21 17.16 -16.69
N VAL A 162 27.45 17.73 -15.76
CA VAL A 162 26.39 17.02 -15.03
C VAL A 162 25.00 17.44 -15.50
N THR A 163 24.18 16.47 -15.92
CA THR A 163 22.77 16.71 -16.24
C THR A 163 21.95 16.77 -14.95
N ILE A 164 21.39 17.94 -14.66
CA ILE A 164 20.56 18.15 -13.48
C ILE A 164 19.11 17.76 -13.81
N ALA A 165 18.70 16.60 -13.30
CA ALA A 165 17.35 16.04 -13.45
C ALA A 165 16.96 15.29 -12.16
N ASN A 166 15.71 14.84 -12.06
CA ASN A 166 15.26 13.98 -10.96
C ASN A 166 14.59 12.74 -11.58
N PRO A 167 15.10 11.52 -11.34
CA PRO A 167 16.26 11.13 -10.52
C PRO A 167 17.58 11.81 -10.91
N PHE A 168 18.40 12.16 -9.91
CA PHE A 168 19.62 12.95 -10.10
C PHE A 168 20.88 12.09 -10.08
N ASP A 169 21.51 11.94 -11.24
CA ASP A 169 22.87 11.40 -11.37
C ASP A 169 23.89 12.53 -11.12
N TYR A 170 24.46 12.55 -9.92
CA TYR A 170 25.49 13.54 -9.55
C TYR A 170 26.90 13.14 -10.01
N HIS A 171 27.02 12.00 -10.71
CA HIS A 171 28.27 11.42 -11.20
C HIS A 171 29.28 11.15 -10.06
N THR A 172 30.51 10.80 -10.40
CA THR A 172 31.60 10.53 -9.44
C THR A 172 32.62 11.67 -9.32
N PHE A 173 32.36 12.86 -9.90
CA PHE A 173 33.34 13.95 -9.93
C PHE A 173 33.72 14.51 -8.55
N MET A 174 32.78 14.49 -7.60
CA MET A 174 33.00 14.89 -6.20
C MET A 174 33.18 13.67 -5.28
N TRP A 175 33.36 12.47 -5.82
CA TRP A 175 33.40 11.25 -5.02
C TRP A 175 34.59 11.24 -4.06
N GLY A 176 34.31 11.05 -2.78
CA GLY A 176 35.31 11.13 -1.71
C GLY A 176 35.55 12.54 -1.15
N ASP A 177 35.03 13.60 -1.77
CA ASP A 177 35.04 14.96 -1.21
C ASP A 177 33.75 15.22 -0.43
N ARG A 178 33.78 14.92 0.87
CA ARG A 178 32.63 15.07 1.77
C ARG A 178 32.01 16.46 1.71
N VAL A 179 32.82 17.51 1.65
CA VAL A 179 32.34 18.90 1.74
C VAL A 179 31.65 19.31 0.44
N ALA A 180 32.27 19.02 -0.70
CA ALA A 180 31.67 19.30 -2.01
C ALA A 180 30.37 18.50 -2.22
N THR A 181 30.37 17.21 -1.88
CA THR A 181 29.18 16.36 -1.94
C THR A 181 28.07 16.88 -1.01
N ALA A 182 28.39 17.23 0.23
CA ALA A 182 27.40 17.74 1.20
C ALA A 182 26.76 19.06 0.74
N ASN A 183 27.55 19.97 0.15
CA ASN A 183 27.04 21.23 -0.38
C ASN A 183 26.04 20.99 -1.53
N THR A 184 26.37 20.09 -2.46
CA THR A 184 25.46 19.72 -3.55
C THR A 184 24.19 19.06 -3.03
N PHE A 185 24.32 18.07 -2.13
CA PHE A 185 23.16 17.39 -1.55
C PHE A 185 22.28 18.36 -0.75
N ALA A 186 22.86 19.33 -0.05
CA ALA A 186 22.08 20.35 0.66
C ALA A 186 21.24 21.21 -0.30
N GLU A 187 21.79 21.64 -1.44
CA GLU A 187 20.99 22.39 -2.43
C GLU A 187 19.90 21.53 -3.06
N VAL A 188 20.17 20.24 -3.32
CA VAL A 188 19.15 19.30 -3.80
C VAL A 188 18.03 19.11 -2.77
N MET A 189 18.37 18.92 -1.49
CA MET A 189 17.41 18.75 -0.40
C MET A 189 16.62 20.02 -0.08
N ASN A 190 17.16 21.20 -0.39
CA ASN A 190 16.51 22.49 -0.17
C ASN A 190 15.45 22.82 -1.27
N GLY A 191 14.55 21.87 -1.50
CA GLY A 191 13.43 21.97 -2.44
C GLY A 191 12.08 21.59 -1.81
N PRO A 192 11.00 21.43 -2.61
CA PRO A 192 9.67 21.07 -2.10
C PRO A 192 9.48 19.57 -1.83
N GLN A 193 10.51 18.74 -2.01
CA GLN A 193 10.40 17.28 -1.88
C GLN A 193 10.23 16.85 -0.41
N ASP A 194 9.47 15.78 -0.21
CA ASP A 194 9.11 15.21 1.09
C ASP A 194 10.24 14.32 1.66
N ALA A 195 11.04 13.71 0.79
CA ALA A 195 12.23 12.95 1.18
C ALA A 195 13.28 12.92 0.06
N THR A 196 14.54 12.73 0.48
CA THR A 196 15.70 12.54 -0.38
C THR A 196 16.25 11.14 -0.14
N MET A 197 16.31 10.32 -1.19
CA MET A 197 16.95 9.02 -1.16
C MET A 197 18.32 9.09 -1.83
N LEU A 198 19.34 8.53 -1.20
CA LEU A 198 20.67 8.34 -1.77
C LEU A 198 20.93 6.86 -1.98
N ILE A 199 21.20 6.47 -3.22
CA ILE A 199 21.55 5.10 -3.57
C ILE A 199 23.06 4.92 -3.34
N LEU A 200 23.41 3.93 -2.50
CA LEU A 200 24.78 3.55 -2.18
C LEU A 200 24.91 2.04 -2.26
N ASP A 201 25.44 1.55 -3.39
CA ASP A 201 25.80 0.16 -3.55
C ASP A 201 27.24 -0.09 -3.10
N THR A 202 27.42 -0.22 -1.78
CA THR A 202 28.73 -0.47 -1.19
C THR A 202 29.20 -1.89 -1.51
N PRO A 203 30.49 -2.10 -1.81
CA PRO A 203 31.05 -3.44 -1.95
C PRO A 203 30.69 -4.30 -0.73
N PRO A 204 30.05 -5.48 -0.91
CA PRO A 204 29.42 -6.22 0.19
C PRO A 204 30.41 -6.98 1.07
N ARG A 205 31.68 -7.07 0.66
CA ARG A 205 32.71 -7.81 1.38
C ARG A 205 33.61 -6.87 2.15
N ASP A 206 33.93 -7.22 3.39
CA ASP A 206 34.80 -6.44 4.27
C ASP A 206 36.24 -6.32 3.75
N ASP A 207 36.66 -7.18 2.82
CA ASP A 207 37.99 -7.13 2.18
C ASP A 207 38.05 -6.16 0.99
N GLN A 208 36.94 -5.51 0.65
CA GLN A 208 36.85 -4.53 -0.43
C GLN A 208 36.82 -3.10 0.13
N PRO A 209 37.59 -2.15 -0.43
CA PRO A 209 37.56 -0.76 0.01
C PRO A 209 36.16 -0.15 -0.10
N SER A 210 35.61 0.34 1.01
CA SER A 210 34.26 0.92 1.07
C SER A 210 34.22 2.34 1.68
N ASP A 211 35.35 2.88 2.13
CA ASP A 211 35.45 4.15 2.85
C ASP A 211 34.75 5.32 2.12
N SER A 212 34.85 5.35 0.79
CA SER A 212 34.26 6.42 -0.02
C SER A 212 32.72 6.41 -0.06
N TRP A 213 32.07 5.25 0.10
CA TRP A 213 30.60 5.17 0.27
C TRP A 213 30.18 5.70 1.64
N THR A 214 30.96 5.39 2.68
CA THR A 214 30.75 5.96 4.02
C THR A 214 30.88 7.49 3.98
N VAL A 215 31.82 8.04 3.20
CA VAL A 215 31.93 9.48 2.98
C VAL A 215 30.67 10.06 2.33
N ALA A 216 30.11 9.40 1.30
CA ALA A 216 28.87 9.84 0.66
C ALA A 216 27.67 9.79 1.63
N ALA A 217 27.56 8.73 2.44
CA ALA A 217 26.53 8.64 3.49
C ALA A 217 26.67 9.75 4.53
N GLN A 218 27.90 10.07 4.95
CA GLN A 218 28.17 11.18 5.87
C GLN A 218 27.84 12.54 5.24
N ALA A 219 28.14 12.73 3.95
CA ALA A 219 27.80 13.96 3.24
C ALA A 219 26.28 14.19 3.15
N LEU A 220 25.48 13.14 2.94
CA LEU A 220 24.02 13.23 3.07
C LEU A 220 23.61 13.59 4.49
N GLY A 221 24.27 13.01 5.50
CA GLY A 221 24.03 13.36 6.90
C GLY A 221 24.29 14.84 7.20
N ASP A 222 25.35 15.43 6.64
CA ASP A 222 25.65 16.86 6.77
C ASP A 222 24.58 17.73 6.08
N ALA A 223 24.11 17.30 4.91
CA ALA A 223 23.03 17.97 4.19
C ALA A 223 21.69 17.90 4.95
N VAL A 224 21.37 16.75 5.55
CA VAL A 224 20.21 16.58 6.45
C VAL A 224 20.30 17.53 7.63
N ALA A 225 21.46 17.61 8.30
CA ALA A 225 21.67 18.51 9.42
C ALA A 225 21.51 19.99 9.02
N LYS A 226 21.98 20.38 7.83
CA LYS A 226 21.90 21.75 7.32
C LYS A 226 20.48 22.16 6.91
N THR A 227 19.72 21.24 6.33
CA THR A 227 18.40 21.53 5.74
C THR A 227 17.22 21.15 6.64
N ASN A 228 17.46 20.31 7.66
CA ASN A 228 16.44 19.67 8.48
C ASN A 228 15.38 18.93 7.63
N ARG A 229 15.82 18.34 6.50
CA ARG A 229 14.99 17.55 5.59
C ARG A 229 15.27 16.07 5.74
N ARG A 230 14.31 15.25 5.33
CA ARG A 230 14.36 13.81 5.51
C ARG A 230 15.31 13.14 4.50
N GLY A 231 16.40 12.58 5.00
CA GLY A 231 17.36 11.77 4.24
C GLY A 231 17.16 10.27 4.47
N VAL A 232 17.26 9.50 3.39
CA VAL A 232 17.19 8.04 3.39
C VAL A 232 18.36 7.49 2.57
N VAL A 233 19.08 6.51 3.11
CA VAL A 233 20.07 5.74 2.35
C VAL A 233 19.42 4.46 1.84
N VAL A 234 19.64 4.13 0.58
CA VAL A 234 19.07 2.96 -0.10
C VAL A 234 20.21 2.21 -0.77
N ALA A 235 20.12 0.88 -0.87
CA ALA A 235 20.92 0.11 -1.80
C ALA A 235 20.02 -0.60 -2.81
N THR A 236 20.53 -0.83 -4.02
CA THR A 236 19.85 -1.60 -5.06
C THR A 236 19.52 -3.00 -4.58
N ILE A 237 20.50 -3.64 -3.92
CA ILE A 237 20.35 -4.93 -3.25
C ILE A 237 20.79 -4.85 -1.78
N SER A 238 20.22 -5.70 -0.93
CA SER A 238 20.37 -5.58 0.53
C SER A 238 21.80 -5.80 1.02
N GLU A 239 22.57 -6.62 0.31
CA GLU A 239 23.96 -6.97 0.60
C GLU A 239 24.91 -5.78 0.51
N CYS A 240 24.54 -4.74 -0.25
CA CYS A 240 25.37 -3.58 -0.51
C CYS A 240 25.32 -2.50 0.58
N ILE A 241 24.70 -2.78 1.72
CA ILE A 241 24.72 -1.91 2.91
C ILE A 241 25.61 -2.50 3.99
N THR A 242 26.80 -1.92 4.15
CA THR A 242 27.79 -2.28 5.19
C THR A 242 27.43 -1.72 6.57
N ALA A 243 28.13 -2.19 7.61
CA ALA A 243 27.96 -1.71 8.97
C ALA A 243 28.32 -0.21 9.12
N ASP A 244 29.35 0.26 8.40
CA ASP A 244 29.82 1.64 8.49
C ASP A 244 28.83 2.63 7.88
N VAL A 245 28.21 2.28 6.75
CA VAL A 245 27.13 3.09 6.15
C VAL A 245 25.93 3.15 7.10
N ARG A 246 25.56 2.04 7.76
CA ARG A 246 24.50 2.04 8.78
C ARG A 246 24.86 2.94 9.97
N ALA A 247 26.10 2.88 10.44
CA ALA A 247 26.57 3.70 11.54
C ALA A 247 26.54 5.20 11.19
N ALA A 248 27.01 5.56 9.99
CA ALA A 248 26.98 6.93 9.48
C ALA A 248 25.55 7.47 9.36
N ALA A 249 24.63 6.69 8.77
CA ALA A 249 23.24 7.09 8.65
C ALA A 249 22.56 7.24 10.02
N ARG A 250 22.81 6.31 10.95
CA ARG A 250 22.27 6.39 12.32
C ARG A 250 22.76 7.62 13.07
N ALA A 251 24.05 7.96 12.94
CA ALA A 251 24.63 9.14 13.57
C ALA A 251 23.98 10.46 13.08
N ALA A 252 23.48 10.46 11.84
CA ALA A 252 22.79 11.60 11.23
C ALA A 252 21.25 11.52 11.30
N ASN A 253 20.68 10.61 12.10
CA ASN A 253 19.24 10.39 12.21
C ASN A 253 18.55 10.05 10.88
N MET A 254 19.27 9.45 9.93
CA MET A 254 18.72 9.00 8.65
C MET A 254 18.21 7.56 8.74
N THR A 255 17.29 7.21 7.85
CA THR A 255 16.84 5.82 7.71
C THR A 255 17.69 5.12 6.66
N VAL A 256 18.10 3.87 6.91
CA VAL A 256 18.72 3.02 5.88
C VAL A 256 17.72 1.99 5.46
N LEU A 257 17.41 1.93 4.17
CA LEU A 257 16.54 0.92 3.56
C LEU A 257 17.34 -0.06 2.71
N GLN A 258 16.87 -1.29 2.64
CA GLN A 258 17.58 -2.40 2.00
C GLN A 258 16.75 -2.92 0.83
N GLY A 259 17.32 -2.87 -0.38
CA GLY A 259 16.63 -3.19 -1.63
C GLY A 259 15.90 -1.98 -2.21
N LEU A 260 16.13 -1.69 -3.48
CA LEU A 260 15.56 -0.49 -4.12
C LEU A 260 14.04 -0.61 -4.29
N GLN A 261 13.56 -1.77 -4.73
CA GLN A 261 12.13 -2.00 -4.94
C GLN A 261 11.36 -1.91 -3.63
N GLU A 262 11.87 -2.52 -2.57
CA GLU A 262 11.29 -2.49 -1.22
C GLU A 262 11.33 -1.08 -0.63
N SER A 263 12.41 -0.33 -0.90
CA SER A 263 12.52 1.06 -0.48
C SER A 263 11.48 1.96 -1.12
N LEU A 264 11.22 1.79 -2.42
CA LEU A 264 10.18 2.55 -3.13
C LEU A 264 8.78 2.18 -2.61
N ALA A 265 8.49 0.90 -2.40
CA ALA A 265 7.23 0.47 -1.80
C ALA A 265 7.06 1.01 -0.36
N ALA A 266 8.13 1.06 0.44
CA ALA A 266 8.10 1.60 1.79
C ALA A 266 7.86 3.12 1.81
N LEU A 267 8.50 3.87 0.91
CA LEU A 267 8.26 5.31 0.73
C LEU A 267 6.83 5.58 0.26
N ASP A 268 6.32 4.78 -0.68
CA ASP A 268 4.95 4.89 -1.19
C ASP A 268 3.92 4.62 -0.08
N ALA A 269 4.11 3.55 0.70
CA ALA A 269 3.26 3.26 1.85
C ALA A 269 3.32 4.37 2.92
N ALA A 270 4.52 4.90 3.21
CA ALA A 270 4.70 6.02 4.15
C ALA A 270 4.05 7.32 3.65
N SER A 271 4.06 7.56 2.34
CA SER A 271 3.35 8.68 1.70
C SER A 271 1.84 8.54 1.74
N TRP A 272 1.35 7.35 1.39
CA TRP A 272 -0.07 7.02 1.47
C TRP A 272 -0.59 7.21 2.90
N LEU A 273 0.17 6.78 3.91
CA LEU A 273 -0.18 6.98 5.32
C LEU A 273 -0.25 8.45 5.72
N GLY A 274 0.50 9.35 5.10
CA GLY A 274 0.46 10.77 5.42
C GLY A 274 -0.81 11.47 4.97
N THR A 275 -1.45 10.93 3.92
CA THR A 275 -2.65 11.51 3.31
C THR A 275 -3.93 10.74 3.63
N ASN A 276 -3.83 9.48 4.09
CA ASN A 276 -4.97 8.62 4.37
C ASN A 276 -5.15 8.39 5.88
N MET A 277 -5.88 9.31 6.52
CA MET A 277 -6.30 9.14 7.90
C MET A 277 -7.52 8.20 8.00
N PRO A 278 -7.70 7.49 9.12
CA PRO A 278 -8.90 6.67 9.32
C PRO A 278 -10.15 7.55 9.19
N GLY A 279 -11.11 7.09 8.39
CA GLY A 279 -12.39 7.76 8.22
C GLY A 279 -13.27 7.67 9.46
N GLU A 280 -14.53 8.10 9.30
CA GLU A 280 -15.53 7.97 10.36
C GLU A 280 -15.72 6.51 10.77
N LEU A 281 -15.89 6.30 12.08
CA LEU A 281 -16.21 4.97 12.60
C LEU A 281 -17.53 4.47 11.99
N PRO A 282 -17.62 3.17 11.66
CA PRO A 282 -18.90 2.62 11.21
C PRO A 282 -19.96 2.86 12.28
N ALA A 283 -21.14 3.32 11.83
CA ALA A 283 -22.29 3.47 12.70
C ALA A 283 -22.61 2.15 13.40
N THR A 284 -23.05 2.21 14.65
CA THR A 284 -23.42 1.01 15.38
C THR A 284 -24.69 0.44 14.75
N VAL A 285 -24.57 -0.71 14.10
CA VAL A 285 -25.73 -1.38 13.49
C VAL A 285 -26.37 -2.27 14.55
N SER A 286 -27.60 -1.96 14.94
CA SER A 286 -28.41 -2.88 15.73
C SER A 286 -29.06 -3.89 14.78
N ALA A 287 -28.79 -5.18 15.00
CA ALA A 287 -29.54 -6.21 14.31
C ALA A 287 -31.04 -6.05 14.62
N PRO A 288 -31.93 -6.07 13.60
CA PRO A 288 -33.35 -6.01 13.83
C PRO A 288 -33.80 -7.27 14.57
N ARG A 289 -34.65 -7.10 15.60
CA ARG A 289 -35.20 -8.22 16.39
C ARG A 289 -36.13 -9.14 15.61
N THR A 290 -36.67 -8.64 14.50
CA THR A 290 -37.59 -9.36 13.62
C THR A 290 -37.15 -9.14 12.19
N THR A 291 -36.93 -10.24 11.47
CA THR A 291 -36.53 -10.21 10.06
C THR A 291 -37.68 -10.70 9.19
N LYS A 292 -37.82 -10.11 8.01
CA LYS A 292 -38.72 -10.58 6.95
C LYS A 292 -37.87 -10.95 5.75
N LEU A 293 -38.11 -12.13 5.19
CA LEU A 293 -37.50 -12.50 3.92
C LEU A 293 -38.16 -11.69 2.80
N ILE A 294 -37.35 -10.97 2.04
CA ILE A 294 -37.77 -10.24 0.83
C ILE A 294 -37.08 -10.87 -0.38
N ASP A 295 -37.67 -10.69 -1.56
CA ASP A 295 -37.06 -11.20 -2.79
C ASP A 295 -35.87 -10.33 -3.24
N GLU A 296 -35.05 -10.87 -4.16
CA GLU A 296 -33.83 -10.21 -4.63
C GLU A 296 -34.11 -8.88 -5.34
N ALA A 297 -35.27 -8.75 -6.01
CA ALA A 297 -35.61 -7.52 -6.71
C ALA A 297 -35.95 -6.41 -5.71
N GLU A 298 -36.79 -6.72 -4.71
CA GLU A 298 -37.12 -5.80 -3.62
C GLU A 298 -35.86 -5.40 -2.83
N ALA A 299 -35.00 -6.38 -2.51
CA ALA A 299 -33.74 -6.12 -1.83
C ALA A 299 -32.83 -5.16 -2.62
N LYS A 300 -32.69 -5.36 -3.94
CA LYS A 300 -31.89 -4.46 -4.79
C LYS A 300 -32.47 -3.06 -4.86
N THR A 301 -33.78 -2.91 -4.91
CA THR A 301 -34.44 -1.59 -4.88
C THR A 301 -34.14 -0.85 -3.58
N ILE A 302 -34.25 -1.53 -2.43
CA ILE A 302 -33.93 -0.94 -1.13
C ILE A 302 -32.45 -0.53 -1.06
N LEU A 303 -31.55 -1.44 -1.44
CA LEU A 303 -30.10 -1.18 -1.47
C LEU A 303 -29.74 -0.01 -2.37
N SER A 304 -30.31 0.05 -3.58
CA SER A 304 -30.07 1.15 -4.52
C SER A 304 -30.60 2.48 -4.02
N ARG A 305 -31.74 2.50 -3.33
CA ARG A 305 -32.30 3.72 -2.72
C ARG A 305 -31.34 4.28 -1.67
N ASP A 306 -30.66 3.39 -0.96
CA ASP A 306 -29.70 3.74 0.09
C ASP A 306 -28.26 3.88 -0.46
N GLY A 307 -28.09 4.01 -1.80
CA GLY A 307 -26.83 4.34 -2.46
C GLY A 307 -25.90 3.15 -2.75
N VAL A 308 -26.32 1.91 -2.45
CA VAL A 308 -25.53 0.71 -2.76
C VAL A 308 -25.68 0.36 -4.24
N ALA A 309 -24.55 0.26 -4.95
CA ALA A 309 -24.55 -0.17 -6.34
C ALA A 309 -25.09 -1.61 -6.46
N VAL A 310 -26.12 -1.80 -7.28
CA VAL A 310 -26.70 -3.10 -7.58
C VAL A 310 -26.62 -3.39 -9.08
N PRO A 311 -26.43 -4.65 -9.50
CA PRO A 311 -26.47 -4.99 -10.92
C PRO A 311 -27.81 -4.64 -11.54
N VAL A 312 -27.77 -4.06 -12.74
CA VAL A 312 -28.97 -3.80 -13.55
C VAL A 312 -29.70 -5.12 -13.79
N GLY A 313 -31.01 -5.12 -13.55
CA GLY A 313 -31.84 -6.31 -13.73
C GLY A 313 -33.31 -5.96 -13.69
N VAL A 314 -34.14 -6.88 -14.17
CA VAL A 314 -35.59 -6.70 -14.27
C VAL A 314 -36.31 -7.93 -13.73
N ARG A 315 -37.37 -7.71 -12.96
CA ARG A 315 -38.33 -8.76 -12.61
C ARG A 315 -39.28 -8.94 -13.77
N THR A 316 -39.40 -10.16 -14.27
CA THR A 316 -40.19 -10.44 -15.46
C THR A 316 -40.88 -11.79 -15.37
N SER A 317 -41.88 -12.00 -16.21
CA SER A 317 -42.62 -13.26 -16.34
C SER A 317 -41.86 -14.23 -17.26
N ARG A 318 -42.23 -15.52 -17.28
CA ARG A 318 -41.66 -16.48 -18.24
C ARG A 318 -41.92 -16.08 -19.70
N SER A 319 -43.07 -15.48 -20.00
CA SER A 319 -43.44 -15.06 -21.36
C SER A 319 -42.63 -13.87 -21.86
N ASP A 320 -42.23 -12.97 -20.97
CA ASP A 320 -41.56 -11.71 -21.31
C ASP A 320 -40.03 -11.78 -21.13
N LEU A 321 -39.49 -12.98 -20.85
CA LEU A 321 -38.10 -13.17 -20.48
C LEU A 321 -37.13 -12.71 -21.58
N LYS A 322 -37.42 -13.02 -22.85
CA LYS A 322 -36.55 -12.69 -23.99
C LYS A 322 -36.38 -11.19 -24.17
N SER A 323 -37.50 -10.47 -24.26
CA SER A 323 -37.51 -9.01 -24.44
C SER A 323 -36.90 -8.29 -23.24
N SER A 324 -37.04 -8.87 -22.05
CA SER A 324 -36.44 -8.36 -20.82
C SER A 324 -34.91 -8.52 -20.82
N ALA A 325 -34.40 -9.69 -21.24
CA ALA A 325 -32.97 -9.95 -21.33
C ALA A 325 -32.28 -9.05 -22.38
N GLU A 326 -32.93 -8.81 -23.53
CA GLU A 326 -32.42 -7.89 -24.56
C GLU A 326 -32.27 -6.46 -24.04
N LYS A 327 -33.19 -5.99 -23.19
CA LYS A 327 -33.10 -4.67 -22.55
C LYS A 327 -32.00 -4.58 -21.51
N VAL A 328 -31.74 -5.66 -20.77
CA VAL A 328 -30.66 -5.71 -19.76
C VAL A 328 -29.30 -5.81 -20.45
N GLY A 329 -29.21 -6.55 -21.57
CA GLY A 329 -27.97 -6.80 -22.30
C GLY A 329 -27.22 -8.02 -21.79
N TYR A 330 -26.72 -8.85 -22.72
CA TYR A 330 -25.93 -10.04 -22.41
C TYR A 330 -24.46 -9.67 -22.08
N PRO A 331 -23.76 -10.46 -21.22
CA PRO A 331 -24.24 -11.68 -20.58
C PRO A 331 -25.15 -11.43 -19.37
N VAL A 332 -26.17 -12.29 -19.20
CA VAL A 332 -27.16 -12.20 -18.10
C VAL A 332 -27.10 -13.38 -17.16
N THR A 333 -27.66 -13.20 -15.95
CA THR A 333 -27.93 -14.27 -14.99
C THR A 333 -29.43 -14.40 -14.80
N LEU A 334 -29.99 -15.58 -15.08
CA LEU A 334 -31.40 -15.92 -14.86
C LEU A 334 -31.58 -16.51 -13.45
N LYS A 335 -32.57 -16.01 -12.70
CA LYS A 335 -32.89 -16.52 -11.36
C LYS A 335 -34.39 -16.61 -11.15
N GLY A 336 -34.86 -17.74 -10.61
CA GLY A 336 -36.23 -17.88 -10.12
C GLY A 336 -36.46 -17.05 -8.85
N LEU A 337 -37.65 -16.45 -8.72
CA LEU A 337 -38.08 -15.71 -7.52
C LEU A 337 -38.93 -16.60 -6.61
N GLY A 338 -38.94 -16.32 -5.30
CA GLY A 338 -39.78 -17.05 -4.33
C GLY A 338 -39.14 -18.32 -3.72
N LEU A 339 -37.93 -18.69 -4.14
CA LEU A 339 -37.17 -19.81 -3.58
C LEU A 339 -36.00 -19.28 -2.73
N ALA A 340 -35.82 -19.78 -1.51
CA ALA A 340 -34.69 -19.40 -0.65
C ALA A 340 -33.38 -20.09 -1.12
N HIS A 341 -33.43 -21.40 -1.39
CA HIS A 341 -32.31 -22.23 -1.84
C HIS A 341 -32.28 -22.40 -3.38
N LYS A 342 -32.22 -21.27 -4.11
CA LYS A 342 -32.40 -21.25 -5.57
C LYS A 342 -31.43 -22.14 -6.34
N SER A 343 -30.15 -22.16 -5.95
CA SER A 343 -29.13 -22.96 -6.65
C SER A 343 -29.33 -24.45 -6.46
N GLU A 344 -29.69 -24.90 -5.25
CA GLU A 344 -30.00 -26.30 -4.94
C GLU A 344 -31.28 -26.76 -5.66
N ALA A 345 -32.20 -25.83 -5.89
CA ALA A 345 -33.40 -26.06 -6.70
C ALA A 345 -33.14 -25.96 -8.22
N GLY A 346 -31.93 -25.70 -8.70
CA GLY A 346 -31.67 -25.50 -10.13
C GLY A 346 -32.30 -24.23 -10.73
N ALA A 347 -32.72 -23.28 -9.89
CA ALA A 347 -33.39 -22.03 -10.27
C ALA A 347 -32.40 -20.86 -10.46
N VAL A 348 -31.14 -21.13 -10.78
CA VAL A 348 -30.11 -20.13 -11.10
C VAL A 348 -29.29 -20.59 -12.31
N ALA A 349 -29.19 -19.74 -13.33
CA ALA A 349 -28.31 -19.95 -14.48
C ALA A 349 -27.49 -18.68 -14.72
N VAL A 350 -26.16 -18.80 -14.65
CA VAL A 350 -25.21 -17.67 -14.70
C VAL A 350 -24.50 -17.61 -16.04
N GLY A 351 -24.04 -16.42 -16.44
CA GLY A 351 -23.15 -16.25 -17.59
C GLY A 351 -23.78 -16.57 -18.95
N LEU A 352 -25.11 -16.46 -19.06
CA LEU A 352 -25.85 -16.71 -20.28
C LEU A 352 -25.51 -15.63 -21.30
N ARG A 353 -25.04 -16.01 -22.48
CA ARG A 353 -24.46 -15.07 -23.46
C ARG A 353 -25.41 -14.67 -24.57
N ASP A 354 -26.49 -15.41 -24.75
CA ASP A 354 -27.45 -15.23 -25.84
C ASP A 354 -28.85 -15.76 -25.47
N THR A 355 -29.80 -15.49 -26.34
CA THR A 355 -31.21 -15.87 -26.18
C THR A 355 -31.42 -17.39 -26.24
N GLU A 356 -30.58 -18.14 -26.93
CA GLU A 356 -30.72 -19.60 -27.04
C GLU A 356 -30.37 -20.27 -25.70
N GLN A 357 -29.23 -19.88 -25.11
CA GLN A 357 -28.82 -20.31 -23.77
C GLN A 357 -29.84 -19.93 -22.70
N LEU A 358 -30.43 -18.73 -22.83
CA LEU A 358 -31.47 -18.26 -21.92
C LEU A 358 -32.73 -19.14 -21.95
N VAL A 359 -33.22 -19.47 -23.15
CA VAL A 359 -34.42 -20.32 -23.31
C VAL A 359 -34.15 -21.74 -22.86
N ALA A 360 -32.98 -22.30 -23.22
CA ALA A 360 -32.58 -23.63 -22.76
C ALA A 360 -32.54 -23.70 -21.24
N SER A 361 -31.98 -22.68 -20.59
CA SER A 361 -31.93 -22.57 -19.13
C SER A 361 -33.31 -22.39 -18.49
N LEU A 362 -34.20 -21.60 -19.10
CA LEU A 362 -35.57 -21.43 -18.59
C LEU A 362 -36.35 -22.76 -18.59
N ASN A 363 -36.19 -23.57 -19.64
CA ASN A 363 -36.89 -24.84 -19.79
C ASN A 363 -36.41 -25.91 -18.80
N SER A 364 -35.17 -25.80 -18.32
CA SER A 364 -34.62 -26.69 -17.29
C SER A 364 -34.90 -26.23 -15.86
N MET A 365 -35.39 -24.99 -15.66
CA MET A 365 -35.73 -24.47 -14.34
C MET A 365 -37.07 -25.05 -13.83
N PRO A 366 -37.17 -25.35 -12.52
CA PRO A 366 -38.43 -25.82 -11.91
C PRO A 366 -39.56 -24.84 -12.14
N SER A 367 -40.78 -25.37 -12.28
CA SER A 367 -42.05 -24.64 -12.50
C SER A 367 -42.26 -23.46 -11.57
#